data_AF-A0A9E7TFE8-F1
#
_entry.id   AF-A0A9E7TFE8-F1
#
_cell.length_a   1.000
_cell.length_b   1.000
_cell.length_c   1.000
_cell.angle_alpha   90.00
_cell.angle_beta   90.00
_cell.angle_gamma   90.00
#
_symmetry.space_group_name_H-M   'P 1'
#
loop_
_entity.id
_entity.type
_entity.pdbx_description
1 polymer ?
#
loop_
_entity_poly.entity_id
_entity_poly.type
_entity_poly.pdbx_seq_one_letter_code
_entity_poly.pdbx_strand_id
1 'polypeptide(L)'
;MLKFDYLVKNIEIFMGQFIMPFCFERQNVQFKIVKINSELLKIKKIKQSQKVVVQAKFKIIYVKIWQKILLLMQTEPCLRVHSNYVAILQLIHNLDDFIEKSQQHLCFERKAQKELDAKFFARFFKLTKSSIKDQLLPNCADLNEFYTYNSIKI
;
A
#
# COMPACT_ATOMS: atom_id res chain seq x y z
N MET A 1 7.81 -20.00 5.89
CA MET A 1 6.34 -20.11 6.04
C MET A 1 5.80 -18.74 6.43
N LEU A 2 4.70 -18.28 5.82
CA LEU A 2 4.10 -16.99 6.20
C LEU A 2 3.58 -17.05 7.64
N LYS A 3 3.80 -15.98 8.42
CA LYS A 3 3.27 -15.81 9.77
C LYS A 3 1.92 -15.08 9.68
N PHE A 4 0.81 -15.82 9.59
CA PHE A 4 -0.49 -15.25 9.24
C PHE A 4 -0.93 -14.16 10.20
N ASP A 5 -0.86 -14.41 11.52
CA ASP A 5 -1.31 -13.46 12.54
C ASP A 5 -0.50 -12.16 12.50
N TYR A 6 0.82 -12.28 12.30
CA TYR A 6 1.71 -11.12 12.17
C TYR A 6 1.34 -10.28 10.93
N LEU A 7 1.15 -10.92 9.78
CA LEU A 7 0.80 -10.22 8.53
C LEU A 7 -0.58 -9.55 8.61
N VAL A 8 -1.56 -10.20 9.25
CA VAL A 8 -2.87 -9.61 9.52
C VAL A 8 -2.74 -8.42 10.48
N LYS A 9 -1.90 -8.54 11.51
CA LYS A 9 -1.66 -7.45 12.47
C LYS A 9 -1.05 -6.22 11.81
N ASN A 10 -0.13 -6.41 10.86
CA ASN A 10 0.47 -5.29 10.13
C ASN A 10 -0.56 -4.52 9.29
N ILE A 11 -1.51 -5.23 8.68
CA ILE A 11 -2.65 -4.59 7.99
C ILE A 11 -3.48 -3.76 8.96
N GLU A 12 -3.81 -4.31 10.14
CA GLU A 12 -4.58 -3.58 11.16
C GLU A 12 -3.87 -2.32 11.63
N ILE A 13 -2.57 -2.43 11.93
CA ILE A 13 -1.75 -1.31 12.38
C ILE A 13 -1.74 -0.25 11.30
N PHE A 14 -1.47 -0.63 10.05
CA PHE A 14 -1.39 0.33 8.95
C PHE A 14 -2.74 1.03 8.72
N MET A 15 -3.84 0.28 8.72
CA MET A 15 -5.18 0.84 8.61
C MET A 15 -5.51 1.79 9.77
N GLY A 16 -5.24 1.36 11.01
CA GLY A 16 -5.58 2.13 12.21
C GLY A 16 -4.75 3.40 12.38
N GLN A 17 -3.46 3.37 12.05
CA GLN A 17 -2.54 4.50 12.25
C GLN A 17 -2.49 5.45 11.06
N PHE A 18 -2.59 4.93 9.82
CA PHE A 18 -2.29 5.71 8.63
C PHE A 18 -3.46 5.88 7.66
N ILE A 19 -4.56 5.13 7.82
CA ILE A 19 -5.74 5.28 6.95
C ILE A 19 -6.90 5.91 7.71
N MET A 20 -7.35 5.25 8.79
CA MET A 20 -8.55 5.64 9.54
C MET A 20 -8.54 7.11 10.01
N PRO A 21 -7.44 7.66 10.58
CA PRO A 21 -7.43 9.04 11.10
C PRO A 21 -7.70 10.10 10.03
N PHE A 22 -7.42 9.80 8.76
CA PHE A 22 -7.56 10.76 7.66
C PHE A 22 -8.81 10.52 6.81
N CYS A 23 -9.56 9.45 7.07
CA CYS A 23 -10.70 9.03 6.29
C CYS A 23 -12.03 9.04 7.07
N PHE A 24 -11.99 9.30 8.37
CA PHE A 24 -13.12 9.12 9.29
C PHE A 24 -14.39 9.88 8.85
N GLU A 25 -14.26 11.11 8.35
CA GLU A 25 -15.40 11.99 8.08
C GLU A 25 -15.97 11.86 6.65
N ARG A 26 -15.37 11.03 5.78
CA ARG A 26 -15.77 10.93 4.37
C ARG A 26 -16.62 9.69 4.11
N GLN A 27 -17.94 9.85 4.01
CA GLN A 27 -18.89 8.76 3.75
C GLN A 27 -18.52 7.87 2.54
N ASN A 28 -18.09 8.47 1.42
CA ASN A 28 -17.68 7.72 0.23
C ASN A 28 -16.46 6.82 0.48
N VAL A 29 -15.58 7.23 1.39
CA VAL A 29 -14.39 6.47 1.80
C VAL A 29 -14.75 5.38 2.79
N GLN A 30 -15.71 5.63 3.68
CA GLN A 30 -16.19 4.65 4.65
C GLN A 30 -16.67 3.37 3.96
N PHE A 31 -17.37 3.46 2.81
CA PHE A 31 -17.77 2.27 2.04
C PHE A 31 -16.56 1.44 1.56
N LYS A 32 -15.47 2.09 1.13
CA LYS A 32 -14.23 1.39 0.74
C LYS A 32 -13.56 0.74 1.94
N ILE A 33 -13.54 1.42 3.09
CA ILE A 33 -13.02 0.89 4.36
C ILE A 33 -13.82 -0.33 4.83
N VAL A 34 -15.15 -0.29 4.78
CA VAL A 34 -16.01 -1.44 5.12
C VAL A 34 -15.69 -2.64 4.22
N LYS A 35 -15.46 -2.42 2.92
CA LYS A 35 -15.03 -3.48 2.00
C LYS A 35 -13.66 -4.06 2.34
N ILE A 36 -12.73 -3.27 2.90
CA ILE A 36 -11.44 -3.76 3.39
C ILE A 36 -11.64 -4.58 4.67
N ASN A 37 -12.38 -4.03 5.64
CA ASN A 37 -12.66 -4.69 6.92
C ASN A 37 -13.38 -6.03 6.74
N SER A 38 -14.29 -6.15 5.76
CA SER A 38 -14.94 -7.43 5.48
C SER A 38 -13.96 -8.50 4.97
N GLU A 39 -12.97 -8.16 4.15
CA GLU A 39 -11.92 -9.11 3.73
C GLU A 39 -10.98 -9.41 4.91
N LEU A 40 -10.69 -8.43 5.75
CA LEU A 40 -9.90 -8.61 6.97
C LEU A 40 -10.56 -9.59 7.94
N LEU A 41 -11.89 -9.54 8.09
CA LEU A 41 -12.63 -10.53 8.87
C LEU A 41 -12.56 -11.93 8.26
N LYS A 42 -12.51 -12.06 6.92
CA LYS A 42 -12.37 -13.36 6.26
C LYS A 42 -10.98 -13.95 6.45
N ILE A 43 -9.93 -13.16 6.28
CA ILE A 43 -8.55 -13.65 6.41
C ILE A 43 -8.22 -14.09 7.84
N LYS A 44 -8.75 -13.38 8.85
CA LYS A 44 -8.63 -13.74 10.28
C LYS A 44 -9.20 -15.13 10.62
N LYS A 45 -10.17 -15.63 9.84
CA LYS A 45 -10.76 -16.96 10.06
C LYS A 45 -9.84 -18.09 9.56
N ILE A 46 -8.79 -17.77 8.78
CA ILE A 46 -7.86 -18.76 8.26
C ILE A 46 -6.79 -19.03 9.32
N LYS A 47 -6.82 -20.23 9.91
CA LYS A 47 -5.83 -20.66 10.89
C LYS A 47 -4.47 -20.92 10.24
N GLN A 48 -3.39 -20.62 10.97
CA GLN A 48 -2.02 -20.94 10.56
C GLN A 48 -1.91 -22.43 10.19
N SER A 49 -1.33 -22.71 9.02
CA SER A 49 -1.16 -24.08 8.54
C SER A 49 -0.06 -24.17 7.51
N GLN A 50 0.72 -25.25 7.50
CA GLN A 50 1.72 -25.50 6.45
C GLN A 50 1.10 -26.03 5.14
N LYS A 51 -0.18 -26.41 5.14
CA LYS A 51 -0.86 -26.96 3.96
C LYS A 51 -0.85 -25.94 2.82
N VAL A 52 -0.35 -26.34 1.65
CA VAL A 52 -0.20 -25.49 0.46
C VAL A 52 -1.51 -24.79 0.09
N VAL A 53 -2.63 -25.51 0.10
CA VAL A 53 -3.96 -24.95 -0.21
C VAL A 53 -4.37 -23.85 0.76
N VAL A 54 -4.06 -24.01 2.06
CA VAL A 54 -4.37 -23.01 3.09
C VAL A 54 -3.46 -21.78 2.94
N GLN A 55 -2.17 -22.00 2.67
CA GLN A 55 -1.21 -20.94 2.37
C GLN A 55 -1.63 -20.12 1.13
N ALA A 56 -2.05 -20.78 0.06
CA ALA A 56 -2.53 -20.12 -1.16
C ALA A 56 -3.81 -19.30 -0.88
N LYS A 57 -4.78 -19.88 -0.15
CA LYS A 57 -6.00 -19.19 0.25
C LYS A 57 -5.72 -17.93 1.06
N PHE A 58 -4.80 -18.01 2.02
CA PHE A 58 -4.37 -16.84 2.80
C PHE A 58 -3.76 -15.76 1.91
N LYS A 59 -2.77 -16.13 1.07
CA LYS A 59 -2.07 -15.21 0.16
C LYS A 59 -3.02 -14.44 -0.75
N ILE A 60 -4.00 -15.12 -1.34
CA ILE A 60 -4.98 -14.49 -2.24
C ILE A 60 -5.74 -13.37 -1.52
N ILE A 61 -6.24 -13.63 -0.31
CA ILE A 61 -6.99 -12.63 0.44
C ILE A 61 -6.05 -11.51 0.94
N TYR A 62 -4.85 -11.86 1.38
CA TYR A 62 -3.84 -10.90 1.84
C TYR A 62 -3.49 -9.88 0.74
N VAL A 63 -3.15 -10.37 -0.45
CA VAL A 63 -2.84 -9.52 -1.62
C VAL A 63 -4.04 -8.64 -1.97
N LYS A 64 -5.25 -9.21 -1.98
CA LYS A 64 -6.48 -8.46 -2.29
C LYS A 64 -6.75 -7.33 -1.29
N ILE A 65 -6.44 -7.53 -0.01
CA ILE A 65 -6.58 -6.48 1.01
C ILE A 65 -5.60 -5.35 0.71
N TRP A 66 -4.32 -5.65 0.49
CA TRP A 66 -3.32 -4.63 0.18
C TRP A 66 -3.63 -3.88 -1.12
N GLN A 67 -4.06 -4.56 -2.18
CA GLN A 67 -4.50 -3.90 -3.42
C GLN A 67 -5.60 -2.87 -3.17
N LYS A 68 -6.58 -3.18 -2.32
CA LYS A 68 -7.64 -2.23 -1.95
C LYS A 68 -7.10 -1.04 -1.14
N ILE A 69 -6.17 -1.28 -0.21
CA ILE A 69 -5.53 -0.21 0.59
C ILE A 69 -4.70 0.70 -0.33
N LEU A 70 -3.88 0.13 -1.20
CA LEU A 70 -3.07 0.84 -2.16
C LEU A 70 -3.90 1.70 -3.11
N LEU A 71 -5.00 1.13 -3.64
CA LEU A 71 -5.95 1.87 -4.46
C LEU A 71 -6.61 3.01 -3.69
N LEU A 72 -6.92 2.82 -2.41
CA LEU A 72 -7.46 3.86 -1.54
C LEU A 72 -6.48 5.03 -1.42
N MET A 73 -5.22 4.73 -1.10
CA MET A 73 -4.15 5.73 -1.01
C MET A 73 -3.89 6.44 -2.35
N GLN A 74 -4.09 5.74 -3.47
CA GLN A 74 -3.91 6.32 -4.81
C GLN A 74 -5.06 7.24 -5.23
N THR A 75 -6.28 6.97 -4.77
CA THR A 75 -7.49 7.63 -5.28
C THR A 75 -8.05 8.70 -4.35
N GLU A 76 -7.85 8.57 -3.04
CA GLU A 76 -8.50 9.45 -2.06
C GLU A 76 -7.65 10.70 -1.73
N PRO A 77 -8.14 11.92 -2.00
CA PRO A 77 -7.40 13.15 -1.74
C PRO A 77 -7.01 13.34 -0.27
N CYS A 78 -7.81 12.83 0.67
CA CYS A 78 -7.53 12.95 2.11
C CYS A 78 -6.27 12.18 2.53
N LEU A 79 -5.93 11.10 1.83
CA LEU A 79 -4.70 10.33 2.06
C LEU A 79 -3.50 10.86 1.27
N ARG A 80 -3.75 11.64 0.21
CA ARG A 80 -2.72 12.20 -0.68
C ARG A 80 -2.28 13.60 -0.29
N VAL A 81 -3.23 14.52 -0.13
CA VAL A 81 -2.94 15.97 -0.11
C VAL A 81 -3.05 16.57 1.29
N HIS A 82 -4.07 16.16 2.05
CA HIS A 82 -4.40 16.75 3.36
C HIS A 82 -3.38 16.43 4.46
N SER A 83 -2.59 15.36 4.30
CA SER A 83 -1.69 14.87 5.36
C SER A 83 -0.24 14.75 4.90
N ASN A 84 0.20 15.56 3.92
CA ASN A 84 1.56 15.50 3.38
C ASN A 84 2.02 14.08 3.00
N TYR A 85 1.12 13.27 2.43
CA TYR A 85 1.43 11.90 1.99
C TYR A 85 1.96 10.99 3.10
N VAL A 86 1.71 11.29 4.40
CA VAL A 86 2.24 10.52 5.54
C VAL A 86 1.99 9.03 5.38
N ALA A 87 0.77 8.61 5.06
CA ALA A 87 0.46 7.19 4.87
C ALA A 87 1.28 6.53 3.75
N ILE A 88 1.49 7.27 2.66
CA ILE A 88 2.25 6.80 1.50
C ILE A 88 3.74 6.72 1.85
N LEU A 89 4.29 7.74 2.50
CA LEU A 89 5.69 7.78 2.91
C LEU A 89 6.01 6.68 3.93
N GLN A 90 5.13 6.48 4.91
CA GLN A 90 5.29 5.42 5.91
C GLN A 90 5.27 4.03 5.27
N LEU A 91 4.44 3.82 4.26
CA LEU A 91 4.45 2.57 3.49
C LEU A 91 5.74 2.40 2.69
N ILE A 92 6.21 3.44 1.99
CA ILE A 92 7.39 3.35 1.13
C ILE A 92 8.65 3.08 1.97
N HIS A 93 8.83 3.81 3.08
CA HIS A 93 10.02 3.68 3.93
C HIS A 93 10.08 2.35 4.69
N ASN A 94 8.92 1.79 5.04
CA ASN A 94 8.83 0.57 5.86
C ASN A 94 8.10 -0.55 5.12
N LEU A 95 8.33 -0.66 3.81
CA LEU A 95 7.56 -1.56 2.94
C LEU A 95 7.69 -3.02 3.38
N ASP A 96 8.91 -3.47 3.70
CA ASP A 96 9.21 -4.83 4.14
C ASP A 96 8.59 -5.14 5.52
N ASP A 97 8.33 -4.12 6.33
CA ASP A 97 7.68 -4.28 7.65
C ASP A 97 6.17 -4.45 7.50
N PHE A 98 5.54 -3.72 6.57
CA PHE A 98 4.09 -3.79 6.38
C PHE A 98 3.66 -4.91 5.43
N ILE A 99 4.35 -5.05 4.29
CA ILE A 99 4.00 -5.98 3.22
C ILE A 99 5.07 -7.06 3.10
N GLU A 100 4.65 -8.31 3.27
CA GLU A 100 5.48 -9.49 3.07
C GLU A 100 6.20 -9.42 1.72
N LYS A 101 7.55 -9.43 1.77
CA LYS A 101 8.43 -9.25 0.62
C LYS A 101 8.08 -10.15 -0.57
N SER A 102 7.81 -11.42 -0.31
CA SER A 102 7.44 -12.39 -1.34
C SER A 102 6.10 -12.10 -2.04
N GLN A 103 5.26 -11.20 -1.50
CA GLN A 103 3.94 -10.85 -2.02
C GLN A 103 3.85 -9.40 -2.53
N GLN A 104 4.89 -8.57 -2.34
CA GLN A 104 4.84 -7.14 -2.68
C GLN A 104 4.48 -6.89 -4.15
N HIS A 105 5.16 -7.55 -5.09
CA HIS A 105 4.87 -7.37 -6.53
C HIS A 105 3.41 -7.68 -6.88
N LEU A 106 2.81 -8.68 -6.23
CA LEU A 106 1.40 -9.03 -6.42
C LEU A 106 0.47 -7.95 -5.86
N CYS A 107 0.83 -7.36 -4.70
CA CYS A 107 0.08 -6.26 -4.10
C CYS A 107 0.06 -5.03 -5.01
N PHE A 108 1.16 -4.75 -5.70
CA PHE A 108 1.30 -3.64 -6.66
C PHE A 108 0.92 -4.02 -8.11
N GLU A 109 0.31 -5.19 -8.34
CA GLU A 109 -0.09 -5.69 -9.67
C GLU A 109 1.04 -5.65 -10.70
N ARG A 110 2.27 -5.94 -10.26
CA ARG A 110 3.48 -5.82 -11.05
C ARG A 110 4.09 -7.19 -11.33
N LYS A 111 4.75 -7.32 -12.49
CA LYS A 111 5.58 -8.50 -12.80
C LYS A 111 6.76 -8.56 -11.81
N ALA A 112 7.09 -9.76 -11.34
CA ALA A 112 8.06 -10.01 -10.27
C ALA A 112 9.49 -9.50 -10.57
N GLN A 113 9.85 -9.32 -11.84
CA GLN A 113 11.19 -8.86 -12.24
C GLN A 113 11.35 -7.33 -12.21
N LYS A 114 10.31 -6.55 -11.91
CA LYS A 114 10.40 -5.08 -11.92
C LYS A 114 10.55 -4.54 -10.49
N GLU A 115 11.68 -3.92 -10.20
CA GLU A 115 12.03 -3.35 -8.88
C GLU A 115 11.03 -2.28 -8.42
N LEU A 116 10.53 -2.44 -7.19
CA LEU A 116 9.70 -1.46 -6.47
C LEU A 116 10.59 -0.34 -5.89
N ASP A 117 11.17 0.46 -6.78
CA ASP A 117 12.03 1.58 -6.43
C ASP A 117 11.25 2.88 -6.16
N ALA A 118 11.96 3.92 -5.69
CA ALA A 118 11.38 5.23 -5.44
C ALA A 118 10.71 5.83 -6.70
N LYS A 119 11.27 5.58 -7.90
CA LYS A 119 10.69 6.03 -9.17
C LYS A 119 9.36 5.33 -9.46
N PHE A 120 9.22 4.06 -9.15
CA PHE A 120 7.96 3.35 -9.23
C PHE A 120 6.93 3.95 -8.28
N PHE A 121 7.27 4.15 -7.01
CA PHE A 121 6.32 4.67 -6.03
C PHE A 121 5.85 6.09 -6.33
N ALA A 122 6.76 6.95 -6.78
CA ALA A 122 6.42 8.30 -7.24
C ALA A 122 5.32 8.25 -8.30
N ARG A 123 5.49 7.40 -9.32
CA ARG A 123 4.52 7.21 -10.41
C ARG A 123 3.23 6.57 -9.95
N PHE A 124 3.34 5.48 -9.19
CA PHE A 124 2.19 4.71 -8.71
C PHE A 124 1.24 5.58 -7.89
N PHE A 125 1.77 6.36 -6.95
CA PHE A 125 0.99 7.26 -6.09
C PHE A 125 0.77 8.65 -6.69
N LYS A 126 1.34 8.93 -7.87
CA LYS A 126 1.30 10.24 -8.55
C LYS A 126 1.72 11.35 -7.59
N LEU A 127 2.93 11.22 -7.04
CA LEU A 127 3.49 12.14 -6.06
C LEU A 127 3.95 13.41 -6.78
N THR A 128 3.35 14.55 -6.47
CA THR A 128 3.58 15.80 -7.22
C THR A 128 4.20 16.93 -6.39
N LYS A 129 4.27 16.79 -5.06
CA LYS A 129 4.90 17.80 -4.20
C LYS A 129 6.42 17.67 -4.24
N SER A 130 7.10 18.77 -4.54
CA SER A 130 8.57 18.85 -4.53
C SER A 130 9.17 18.53 -3.17
N SER A 131 8.51 18.90 -2.07
CA SER A 131 8.97 18.59 -0.70
C SER A 131 9.08 17.09 -0.36
N ILE A 132 8.49 16.23 -1.19
CA ILE A 132 8.58 14.77 -1.04
C ILE A 132 9.66 14.17 -1.93
N LYS A 133 10.09 14.91 -2.96
CA LYS A 133 11.17 14.52 -3.85
C LYS A 133 12.43 14.23 -3.05
N ASP A 134 12.83 15.13 -2.15
CA ASP A 134 14.07 15.01 -1.39
C ASP A 134 14.01 13.87 -0.35
N GLN A 135 12.81 13.48 0.08
CA GLN A 135 12.61 12.35 1.01
C GLN A 135 12.72 10.99 0.30
N LEU A 136 12.24 10.90 -0.94
CA LEU A 136 12.22 9.64 -1.70
C LEU A 136 13.42 9.47 -2.63
N LEU A 137 14.01 10.58 -3.08
CA LEU A 137 15.08 10.65 -4.06
C LEU A 137 16.06 11.78 -3.65
N PRO A 138 16.84 11.59 -2.58
CA PRO A 138 17.68 12.66 -2.00
C PRO A 138 18.76 13.23 -2.95
N ASN A 139 18.94 12.66 -4.16
CA ASN A 139 19.92 13.11 -5.17
C ASN A 139 19.34 13.29 -6.59
N CYS A 140 18.02 13.47 -6.74
CA CYS A 140 17.43 13.70 -8.06
C CYS A 140 17.66 15.17 -8.48
N ALA A 141 18.75 15.44 -9.20
CA ALA A 141 19.16 16.79 -9.59
C ALA A 141 18.17 17.49 -10.54
N ASP A 142 17.36 16.73 -11.29
CA ASP A 142 16.49 17.30 -12.32
C ASP A 142 15.02 17.38 -11.84
N LEU A 143 14.45 18.59 -11.82
CA LEU A 143 13.03 18.82 -11.52
C LEU A 143 12.14 18.27 -12.63
N ASN A 144 12.58 18.36 -13.89
CA ASN A 144 11.79 17.91 -15.03
C ASN A 144 11.62 16.40 -15.03
N GLU A 145 12.66 15.63 -14.70
CA GLU A 145 12.57 14.17 -14.62
C GLU A 145 11.46 13.70 -13.67
N PHE A 146 11.35 14.26 -12.47
CA PHE A 146 10.31 13.88 -11.50
C PHE A 146 8.88 14.14 -12.03
N TYR A 147 8.66 15.25 -12.71
CA TYR A 147 7.36 15.56 -13.33
C TYR A 147 7.09 14.73 -14.59
N THR A 148 8.12 14.48 -15.42
CA THR A 148 8.05 13.62 -16.61
C THR A 148 7.74 12.17 -16.23
N TYR A 149 8.32 11.63 -15.15
CA TYR A 149 8.02 10.28 -14.67
C TYR A 149 6.53 10.16 -14.29
N ASN A 150 5.99 11.15 -13.60
CA ASN A 150 4.60 11.16 -13.12
C ASN A 150 3.54 11.37 -14.22
N SER A 151 3.95 11.79 -15.42
CA SER A 151 3.07 12.03 -16.56
C SER A 151 3.00 10.86 -17.55
N ILE A 152 3.85 9.83 -17.38
CA ILE A 152 3.79 8.58 -18.17
C ILE A 152 2.63 7.71 -17.67
N LYS A 153 1.64 7.45 -18.54
CA LYS A 153 0.56 6.47 -18.27
C LYS A 153 1.14 5.06 -18.18
N ILE A 154 0.77 4.33 -17.13
CA ILE A 154 1.03 2.89 -16.97
C ILE A 154 0.08 2.11 -17.88
#